data_AF-A0A529KAH2-F1
#
_entry.id   AF-A0A529KAH2-F1
#
_cell.length_a   1.000
_cell.length_b   1.000
_cell.length_c   1.000
_cell.angle_alpha   90.00
_cell.angle_beta   90.00
_cell.angle_gamma   90.00
#
_symmetry.space_group_name_H-M   'P 1'
#
loop_
_entity.id
_entity.type
_entity.pdbx_description
1 polymer ?
#
loop_
_entity_poly.entity_id
_entity_poly.type
_entity_poly.pdbx_seq_one_letter_code
_entity_poly.pdbx_strand_id
1 'polypeptide(L)'
;AGQNVTVASGTRDISYYGAASLGEHASRLFNAEGALEFDMDTLRVAVRSLLIDVLSCRENKSNSGIVARVAGDAIGADNFLANMGTDEFLSCLSRPALEGSCKDTPVLPRQKVKDTRAALVEHFREGRFVHPAALFAPDKARLSSWLTSNAASGEDEPDDQVEDPEAGDDVGGAELTDEEPFREAAE
;
A
#
# COMPACT_ATOMS: atom_id res chain seq x y z
N ALA A 1 32.22 10.49 -4.10
CA ALA A 1 31.40 10.00 -5.23
C ALA A 1 30.66 8.75 -4.78
N GLY A 2 29.33 8.73 -4.78
CA GLY A 2 28.58 7.57 -4.26
C GLY A 2 27.12 7.81 -3.83
N GLN A 3 26.43 8.84 -4.33
CA GLN A 3 25.02 9.11 -4.01
C GLN A 3 24.07 8.95 -5.21
N ASN A 4 24.48 8.19 -6.23
CA ASN A 4 23.74 8.12 -7.51
C ASN A 4 22.74 6.96 -7.57
N VAL A 5 22.57 6.21 -6.48
CA VAL A 5 21.69 5.04 -6.42
C VAL A 5 20.82 5.15 -5.18
N THR A 6 19.52 5.32 -5.39
CA THR A 6 18.51 5.21 -4.34
C THR A 6 17.82 3.86 -4.50
N VAL A 7 17.95 2.99 -3.49
CA VAL A 7 17.26 1.69 -3.46
C VAL A 7 15.99 1.85 -2.64
N ALA A 8 14.83 1.83 -3.30
CA ALA A 8 13.55 1.80 -2.61
C ALA A 8 13.17 0.34 -2.30
N SER A 9 13.38 -0.09 -1.05
CA SER A 9 12.89 -1.39 -0.56
C SER A 9 11.52 -1.20 0.09
N GLY A 10 10.53 -2.00 -0.34
CA GLY A 10 9.15 -1.89 0.10
C GLY A 10 8.85 -2.38 1.53
N THR A 11 9.86 -2.73 2.33
CA THR A 11 9.63 -3.44 3.61
C THR A 11 9.95 -2.69 4.89
N ARG A 12 10.61 -1.53 4.88
CA ARG A 12 10.83 -0.75 6.12
C ARG A 12 11.06 0.73 5.81
N ASP A 13 9.97 1.49 5.73
CA ASP A 13 9.90 2.84 6.28
C ASP A 13 8.47 3.38 6.09
N ILE A 14 7.79 3.68 7.18
CA ILE A 14 6.43 4.24 7.21
C ILE A 14 6.39 5.68 6.63
N SER A 15 7.54 6.24 6.26
CA SER A 15 7.71 7.63 5.81
C SER A 15 7.47 7.88 4.31
N TYR A 16 7.13 6.87 3.49
CA TYR A 16 7.01 7.03 2.03
C TYR A 16 5.58 7.08 1.47
N TYR A 17 4.56 7.31 2.30
CA TYR A 17 3.23 7.69 1.82
C TYR A 17 3.17 9.20 1.60
N GLY A 18 3.59 9.69 0.42
CA GLY A 18 3.20 11.02 -0.09
C GLY A 18 3.31 12.21 0.86
N ALA A 19 4.12 12.16 1.93
CA ALA A 19 4.06 13.15 3.01
C ALA A 19 4.37 14.57 2.51
N ALA A 20 5.14 14.67 1.42
CA ALA A 20 5.41 15.93 0.73
C ALA A 20 4.14 16.58 0.11
N SER A 21 3.16 15.80 -0.36
CA SER A 21 1.91 16.33 -0.95
C SER A 21 0.72 16.34 0.01
N LEU A 22 0.76 15.53 1.08
CA LEU A 22 -0.28 15.56 2.13
C LEU A 22 -0.39 16.95 2.76
N GLY A 23 0.75 17.59 3.03
CA GLY A 23 0.80 18.96 3.54
C GLY A 23 0.23 19.99 2.54
N GLU A 24 0.45 19.80 1.24
CA GLU A 24 -0.08 20.69 0.19
C GLU A 24 -1.61 20.60 0.04
N HIS A 25 -2.17 19.42 0.27
CA HIS A 25 -3.62 19.22 0.26
C HIS A 25 -4.25 19.72 1.55
N ALA A 26 -3.61 19.46 2.70
CA ALA A 26 -4.09 19.88 4.00
C ALA A 26 -4.01 21.40 4.19
N SER A 27 -2.99 22.09 3.66
CA SER A 27 -2.81 23.54 3.83
C SER A 27 -4.01 24.38 3.35
N ARG A 28 -4.76 23.88 2.36
CA ARG A 28 -5.99 24.50 1.85
C ARG A 28 -7.14 24.52 2.86
N LEU A 29 -7.02 23.73 3.92
CA LEU A 29 -7.98 23.66 5.02
C LEU A 29 -7.66 24.66 6.13
N PHE A 30 -6.52 25.36 6.06
CA PHE A 30 -6.11 26.32 7.08
C PHE A 30 -6.32 27.76 6.61
N ASN A 31 -6.73 28.63 7.53
CA ASN A 31 -6.71 30.07 7.33
C ASN A 31 -5.29 30.65 7.55
N ALA A 32 -5.15 31.98 7.40
CA ALA A 32 -3.86 32.67 7.49
C ALA A 32 -3.23 32.56 8.90
N GLU A 33 -4.05 32.34 9.92
CA GLU A 33 -3.66 32.18 11.32
C GLU A 33 -3.30 30.73 11.68
N GLY A 34 -3.47 29.79 10.75
CA GLY A 34 -3.17 28.37 10.97
C GLY A 34 -4.26 27.60 11.71
N ALA A 35 -5.50 28.11 11.74
CA ALA A 35 -6.66 27.39 12.23
C ALA A 35 -7.40 26.70 11.07
N LEU A 36 -8.06 25.56 11.36
CA LEU A 36 -8.89 24.87 10.38
C LEU A 36 -10.17 25.68 10.12
N GLU A 37 -10.33 26.14 8.88
CA GLU A 37 -11.49 26.91 8.44
C GLU A 37 -11.72 26.64 6.95
N PHE A 38 -12.78 25.89 6.63
CA PHE A 38 -13.09 25.46 5.27
C PHE A 38 -14.58 25.15 5.11
N ASP A 39 -15.08 25.26 3.87
CA ASP A 39 -16.39 24.74 3.49
C ASP A 39 -16.31 23.26 3.08
N MET A 40 -17.47 22.61 2.94
CA MET A 40 -17.56 21.19 2.60
C MET A 40 -17.03 20.85 1.20
N ASP A 41 -17.06 21.78 0.24
CA ASP A 41 -16.52 21.56 -1.09
C ASP A 41 -14.99 21.62 -1.07
N THR A 42 -14.42 22.57 -0.33
CA THR A 42 -12.98 22.65 -0.07
C THR A 42 -12.46 21.38 0.63
N LEU A 43 -13.15 20.90 1.67
CA LEU A 43 -12.81 19.65 2.35
C LEU A 43 -12.82 18.46 1.37
N ARG A 44 -13.89 18.36 0.56
CA ARG A 44 -14.04 17.27 -0.41
C ARG A 44 -12.93 17.27 -1.45
N VAL A 45 -12.49 18.43 -1.92
CA VAL A 45 -11.37 18.54 -2.87
C VAL A 45 -10.07 18.11 -2.20
N ALA A 46 -9.77 18.62 -1.00
CA ALA A 46 -8.56 18.28 -0.27
C ALA A 46 -8.46 16.77 0.03
N VAL A 47 -9.54 16.17 0.53
CA VAL A 47 -9.60 14.73 0.82
C VAL A 47 -9.47 13.89 -0.45
N ARG A 48 -10.11 14.29 -1.56
CA ARG A 48 -9.96 13.59 -2.84
C ARG A 48 -8.52 13.61 -3.33
N SER A 49 -7.84 14.76 -3.25
CA SER A 49 -6.43 14.86 -3.63
C SER A 49 -5.55 13.97 -2.73
N LEU A 50 -5.80 13.97 -1.42
CA LEU A 50 -5.13 13.08 -0.47
C LEU A 50 -5.34 11.60 -0.79
N LEU A 51 -6.58 11.20 -1.07
CA LEU A 51 -6.90 9.82 -1.46
C LEU A 51 -6.24 9.43 -2.79
N ILE A 52 -6.12 10.35 -3.75
CA ILE A 52 -5.39 10.10 -5.00
C ILE A 52 -3.93 9.76 -4.72
N ASP A 53 -3.27 10.49 -3.81
CA ASP A 53 -1.87 10.21 -3.47
C ASP A 53 -1.67 8.95 -2.64
N VAL A 54 -2.56 8.69 -1.68
CA VAL A 54 -2.51 7.50 -0.82
C VAL A 54 -2.86 6.23 -1.58
N LEU A 55 -3.87 6.28 -2.46
CA LEU A 55 -4.37 5.14 -3.23
C LEU A 55 -3.73 5.03 -4.63
N SER A 56 -2.71 5.84 -4.93
CA SER A 56 -2.10 5.88 -6.26
C SER A 56 -1.44 4.55 -6.60
N CYS A 57 -1.81 3.97 -7.74
CA CYS A 57 -1.13 2.83 -8.37
C CYS A 57 0.04 3.30 -9.24
N ARG A 58 0.90 4.17 -8.69
CA ARG A 58 2.04 4.75 -9.42
C ARG A 58 3.01 3.66 -9.91
N GLU A 59 3.46 3.81 -11.15
CA GLU A 59 4.51 2.97 -11.75
C GLU A 59 5.80 3.05 -10.91
N ASN A 60 6.55 1.94 -10.83
CA ASN A 60 7.75 1.76 -9.98
C ASN A 60 7.56 1.74 -8.46
N LYS A 61 6.33 1.66 -7.95
CA LYS A 61 6.06 1.41 -6.51
C LYS A 61 5.44 0.02 -6.34
N SER A 62 6.00 -0.78 -5.43
CA SER A 62 5.66 -2.19 -5.23
C SER A 62 4.15 -2.39 -5.08
N ASN A 63 3.56 -3.28 -5.90
CA ASN A 63 2.19 -3.81 -5.83
C ASN A 63 1.22 -2.95 -5.00
N SER A 64 0.46 -2.06 -5.66
CA SER A 64 -0.59 -1.23 -5.04
C SER A 64 -1.24 -1.98 -3.88
N GLY A 65 -1.10 -1.42 -2.68
CA GLY A 65 -1.49 -2.09 -1.44
C GLY A 65 -2.95 -2.54 -1.48
N ILE A 66 -3.32 -3.46 -0.58
CA ILE A 66 -4.64 -4.09 -0.62
C ILE A 66 -5.79 -3.08 -0.51
N VAL A 67 -5.60 -1.99 0.25
CA VAL A 67 -6.57 -0.88 0.36
C VAL A 67 -6.74 -0.16 -0.98
N ALA A 68 -5.65 0.16 -1.67
CA ALA A 68 -5.71 0.81 -2.99
C ALA A 68 -6.40 -0.08 -4.04
N ARG A 69 -6.16 -1.39 -3.98
CA ARG A 69 -6.82 -2.39 -4.82
C ARG A 69 -8.33 -2.47 -4.57
N VAL A 70 -8.76 -2.57 -3.31
CA VAL A 70 -10.18 -2.56 -2.94
C VAL A 70 -10.86 -1.25 -3.37
N ALA A 71 -10.21 -0.10 -3.16
CA ALA A 71 -10.74 1.18 -3.57
C ALA A 71 -10.88 1.27 -5.10
N GLY A 72 -9.89 0.80 -5.84
CA GLY A 72 -9.94 0.73 -7.30
C GLY A 72 -11.07 -0.16 -7.82
N ASP A 73 -11.25 -1.34 -7.21
CA ASP A 73 -12.35 -2.24 -7.52
C ASP A 73 -13.71 -1.58 -7.26
N ALA A 74 -13.88 -0.94 -6.10
CA ALA A 74 -15.12 -0.26 -5.70
C ALA A 74 -15.52 0.89 -6.64
N ILE A 75 -14.56 1.59 -7.25
CA ILE A 75 -14.83 2.66 -8.22
C ILE A 75 -14.87 2.17 -9.67
N GLY A 76 -14.73 0.87 -9.92
CA GLY A 76 -14.70 0.30 -11.26
C GLY A 76 -13.46 0.71 -12.07
N ALA A 77 -12.30 0.84 -11.41
CA ALA A 77 -11.05 1.26 -12.03
C ALA A 77 -10.59 0.35 -13.19
N ASP A 78 -11.01 -0.91 -13.17
CA ASP A 78 -10.75 -1.87 -14.26
C ASP A 78 -11.23 -1.36 -15.63
N ASN A 79 -12.26 -0.51 -15.67
CA ASN A 79 -12.78 0.08 -16.92
C ASN A 79 -11.83 1.08 -17.58
N PHE A 80 -10.91 1.66 -16.81
CA PHE A 80 -9.93 2.63 -17.28
C PHE A 80 -8.60 1.99 -17.71
N LEU A 81 -8.41 0.69 -17.45
CA LEU A 81 -7.24 -0.04 -17.93
C LEU A 81 -7.21 -0.03 -19.47
N ALA A 82 -6.01 0.09 -20.04
CA ALA A 82 -5.83 0.02 -21.48
C ALA A 82 -6.15 -1.40 -22.01
N ASN A 83 -6.51 -1.50 -23.29
CA ASN A 83 -6.61 -2.79 -23.95
C ASN A 83 -5.23 -3.46 -23.97
N MET A 84 -5.14 -4.65 -23.40
CA MET A 84 -3.94 -5.48 -23.33
C MET A 84 -3.88 -6.52 -24.46
N GLY A 85 -4.90 -6.56 -25.33
CA GLY A 85 -4.97 -7.45 -26.48
C GLY A 85 -4.10 -7.01 -27.66
N THR A 86 -2.98 -6.34 -27.41
CA THR A 86 -2.08 -5.81 -28.44
C THR A 86 -0.81 -6.65 -28.54
N ASP A 87 -0.09 -6.55 -29.66
CA ASP A 87 1.16 -7.32 -29.84
C ASP A 87 2.21 -6.90 -28.81
N GLU A 88 2.24 -5.60 -28.46
CA GLU A 88 3.17 -5.03 -27.48
C GLU A 88 3.02 -5.72 -26.12
N PHE A 89 1.80 -5.75 -25.57
CA PHE A 89 1.56 -6.39 -24.27
C PHE A 89 1.70 -7.91 -24.33
N LEU A 90 1.09 -8.56 -25.33
CA LEU A 90 1.10 -10.02 -25.42
C LEU A 90 2.50 -10.59 -25.69
N SER A 91 3.42 -9.80 -26.25
CA SER A 91 4.82 -10.20 -26.41
C SER A 91 5.56 -10.39 -25.08
N CYS A 92 5.10 -9.75 -24.00
CA CYS A 92 5.66 -9.85 -22.66
C CYS A 92 5.21 -11.11 -21.90
N LEU A 93 4.18 -11.82 -22.41
CA LEU A 93 3.64 -12.99 -21.74
C LEU A 93 4.46 -14.25 -22.05
N SER A 94 4.65 -15.08 -21.02
CA SER A 94 5.16 -16.43 -21.20
C SER A 94 4.15 -17.28 -21.98
N ARG A 95 4.60 -18.38 -22.60
CA ARG A 95 3.72 -19.35 -23.27
C ARG A 95 2.49 -19.73 -22.43
N PRO A 96 2.62 -20.20 -21.17
CA PRO A 96 1.44 -20.58 -20.38
C PRO A 96 0.51 -19.40 -20.07
N ALA A 97 1.03 -18.18 -19.88
CA ALA A 97 0.20 -16.99 -19.67
C ALA A 97 -0.59 -16.62 -20.94
N LEU A 98 0.03 -16.78 -22.11
CA LEU A 98 -0.60 -16.52 -23.40
C LEU A 98 -1.66 -17.57 -23.75
N GLU A 99 -1.39 -18.85 -23.43
CA GLU A 99 -2.37 -19.93 -23.54
C GLU A 99 -3.53 -19.74 -22.54
N GLY A 100 -3.24 -19.28 -21.32
CA GLY A 100 -4.27 -18.90 -20.34
C GLY A 100 -5.14 -17.73 -20.81
N SER A 101 -4.58 -16.80 -21.59
CA SER A 101 -5.32 -15.68 -22.20
C SER A 101 -6.27 -16.11 -23.32
N CYS A 102 -6.13 -17.34 -23.84
CA CYS A 102 -7.07 -17.93 -24.78
C CYS A 102 -8.37 -18.42 -24.10
N LYS A 103 -8.35 -18.59 -22.78
CA LYS A 103 -9.52 -19.00 -22.00
C LYS A 103 -10.64 -17.98 -22.20
N ASP A 104 -11.86 -18.48 -22.37
CA ASP A 104 -13.07 -17.67 -22.60
C ASP A 104 -13.08 -16.91 -23.94
N THR A 105 -12.18 -17.26 -24.87
CA THR A 105 -12.16 -16.78 -26.25
C THR A 105 -12.34 -17.94 -27.24
N PRO A 106 -12.73 -17.69 -28.49
CA PRO A 106 -12.73 -18.70 -29.55
C PRO A 106 -11.31 -19.03 -30.07
N VAL A 107 -10.26 -18.37 -29.56
CA VAL A 107 -8.88 -18.60 -30.01
C VAL A 107 -8.33 -19.87 -29.36
N LEU A 108 -7.83 -20.81 -30.17
CA LEU A 108 -7.16 -22.01 -29.68
C LEU A 108 -5.64 -21.80 -29.59
N PRO A 109 -4.99 -22.28 -28.52
CA PRO A 109 -3.54 -22.40 -28.44
C PRO A 109 -2.94 -23.11 -29.67
N ARG A 110 -1.95 -22.49 -30.31
CA ARG A 110 -1.25 -23.03 -31.48
C ARG A 110 0.16 -23.51 -31.10
N GLN A 111 0.74 -24.36 -31.95
CA GLN A 111 2.08 -24.91 -31.72
C GLN A 111 3.16 -23.83 -31.56
N LYS A 112 3.07 -22.75 -32.35
CA LYS A 112 3.96 -21.59 -32.26
C LYS A 112 3.28 -20.47 -31.45
N VAL A 113 3.97 -19.97 -30.42
CA VAL A 113 3.47 -18.86 -29.57
C VAL A 113 3.15 -17.61 -30.40
N LYS A 114 3.98 -17.31 -31.41
CA LYS A 114 3.75 -16.18 -32.32
C LYS A 114 2.40 -16.28 -33.04
N ASP A 115 1.98 -17.47 -33.43
CA ASP A 115 0.73 -17.68 -34.14
C ASP A 115 -0.47 -17.57 -33.19
N THR A 116 -0.34 -18.05 -31.95
CA THR A 116 -1.36 -17.84 -30.91
C THR A 116 -1.51 -16.35 -30.59
N ARG A 117 -0.39 -15.64 -30.44
CA ARG A 117 -0.37 -14.20 -30.18
C ARG A 117 -1.07 -13.43 -31.29
N ALA A 118 -0.71 -13.68 -32.55
CA ALA A 118 -1.35 -13.03 -33.69
C ALA A 118 -2.87 -13.26 -33.73
N ALA A 119 -3.33 -14.46 -33.32
CA ALA A 119 -4.77 -14.74 -33.24
C ALA A 119 -5.47 -13.97 -32.13
N LEU A 120 -4.84 -13.84 -30.96
CA LEU A 120 -5.37 -13.03 -29.86
C LEU A 120 -5.40 -11.55 -30.21
N VAL A 121 -4.33 -11.02 -30.83
CA VAL A 121 -4.30 -9.63 -31.32
C VAL A 121 -5.43 -9.38 -32.32
N GLU A 122 -5.67 -10.31 -33.24
CA GLU A 122 -6.76 -10.18 -34.19
C GLU A 122 -8.13 -10.23 -33.51
N HIS A 123 -8.34 -11.17 -32.59
CA HIS A 123 -9.58 -11.30 -31.85
C HIS A 123 -9.91 -10.05 -31.02
N PHE A 124 -8.89 -9.47 -30.36
CA PHE A 124 -9.04 -8.28 -29.52
C PHE A 124 -8.82 -6.96 -30.24
N ARG A 125 -8.77 -6.97 -31.58
CA ARG A 125 -8.77 -5.75 -32.40
C ARG A 125 -10.08 -4.96 -32.22
N GLU A 126 -11.20 -5.67 -32.24
CA GLU A 126 -12.55 -5.11 -32.04
C GLU A 126 -13.07 -5.33 -30.61
N GLY A 127 -12.40 -6.21 -29.85
CA GLY A 127 -12.71 -6.50 -28.45
C GLY A 127 -11.82 -5.74 -27.46
N ARG A 128 -12.01 -6.05 -26.17
CA ARG A 128 -11.17 -5.58 -25.07
C ARG A 128 -10.64 -6.76 -24.31
N PHE A 129 -9.32 -6.82 -24.12
CA PHE A 129 -8.67 -7.76 -23.23
C PHE A 129 -7.98 -7.02 -22.10
N VAL A 130 -8.16 -7.50 -20.88
CA VAL A 130 -7.40 -7.08 -19.70
C VAL A 130 -6.92 -8.36 -19.04
N HIS A 131 -5.61 -8.46 -18.82
CA HIS A 131 -5.05 -9.66 -18.20
C HIS A 131 -5.50 -9.76 -16.74
N PRO A 132 -5.94 -10.94 -16.23
CA PRO A 132 -6.49 -11.08 -14.87
C PRO A 132 -5.57 -10.58 -13.75
N ALA A 133 -4.25 -10.69 -13.94
CA ALA A 133 -3.26 -10.20 -12.97
C ALA A 133 -3.18 -8.67 -12.85
N ALA A 134 -3.75 -7.93 -13.80
CA ALA A 134 -3.79 -6.47 -13.78
C ALA A 134 -5.07 -5.90 -13.17
N LEU A 135 -6.07 -6.75 -12.87
CA LEU A 135 -7.32 -6.31 -12.28
C LEU A 135 -7.12 -5.80 -10.84
N PHE A 136 -7.96 -4.87 -10.44
CA PHE A 136 -7.89 -4.24 -9.13
C PHE A 136 -8.42 -5.14 -8.00
N ALA A 137 -9.41 -5.99 -8.28
CA ALA A 137 -10.00 -6.88 -7.29
C ALA A 137 -8.92 -7.73 -6.59
N PRO A 138 -8.77 -7.62 -5.25
CA PRO A 138 -7.78 -8.42 -4.53
C PRO A 138 -8.22 -9.89 -4.45
N ASP A 139 -7.24 -10.77 -4.25
CA ASP A 139 -7.53 -12.15 -3.88
C ASP A 139 -8.32 -12.20 -2.56
N LYS A 140 -9.38 -13.01 -2.52
CA LYS A 140 -10.31 -13.08 -1.38
C LYS A 140 -9.63 -13.60 -0.11
N ALA A 141 -8.74 -14.59 -0.23
CA ALA A 141 -8.03 -15.14 0.93
C ALA A 141 -7.04 -14.11 1.49
N ARG A 142 -6.33 -13.41 0.60
CA ARG A 142 -5.44 -12.31 0.98
C ARG A 142 -6.20 -11.15 1.64
N LEU A 143 -7.37 -10.78 1.13
CA LEU A 143 -8.22 -9.75 1.73
C LEU A 143 -8.71 -10.16 3.12
N SER A 144 -9.17 -11.40 3.27
CA SER A 144 -9.62 -11.93 4.55
C SER A 144 -8.49 -11.93 5.58
N SER A 145 -7.29 -12.42 5.20
CA SER A 145 -6.12 -12.40 6.07
C SER A 145 -5.73 -11.00 6.51
N TRP A 146 -5.79 -10.02 5.59
CA TRP A 146 -5.49 -8.62 5.91
C TRP A 146 -6.54 -8.02 6.84
N LEU A 147 -7.83 -8.33 6.65
CA LEU A 147 -8.89 -7.86 7.55
C LEU A 147 -8.67 -8.40 8.97
N THR A 148 -8.37 -9.69 9.12
CA THR A 148 -8.08 -10.30 10.42
C THR A 148 -6.86 -9.69 11.09
N SER A 149 -5.79 -9.42 10.35
CA SER A 149 -4.56 -8.84 10.93
C SER A 149 -4.70 -7.38 11.36
N ASN A 150 -5.71 -6.66 10.86
CA ASN A 150 -5.94 -5.24 11.16
C ASN A 150 -7.20 -5.00 12.00
N ALA A 151 -7.88 -6.07 12.44
CA ALA A 151 -8.93 -5.94 13.44
C ALA A 151 -8.30 -5.42 14.73
N ALA A 152 -8.84 -4.34 15.29
CA ALA A 152 -8.36 -3.81 16.56
C ALA A 152 -8.49 -4.92 17.62
N SER A 153 -7.36 -5.29 18.24
CA SER A 153 -7.38 -6.08 19.47
C SER A 153 -8.07 -5.21 20.51
N GLY A 154 -9.28 -5.60 20.94
CA GLY A 154 -10.08 -4.85 21.89
C GLY A 154 -9.49 -4.88 23.29
N GLU A 155 -8.40 -4.14 23.51
CA GLU A 155 -7.77 -3.89 24.81
C GLU A 155 -7.53 -2.38 24.96
N ASP A 156 -8.59 -1.58 24.85
CA ASP A 156 -8.69 -0.38 25.66
C ASP A 156 -9.17 -0.84 27.04
N GLU A 157 -8.29 -1.47 27.82
CA GLU A 157 -8.50 -1.51 29.27
C GLU A 157 -8.41 -0.07 29.77
N PRO A 158 -9.45 0.48 30.43
CA PRO A 158 -9.31 1.77 31.07
C PRO A 158 -8.20 1.64 32.13
N ASP A 159 -7.14 2.43 31.97
CA ASP A 159 -6.15 2.67 33.01
C ASP A 159 -6.90 3.30 34.20
N ASP A 160 -7.36 2.45 35.13
CA ASP A 160 -7.90 2.87 36.43
C ASP A 160 -6.74 3.46 37.26
N GLN A 161 -6.31 4.67 36.87
CA GLN A 161 -5.58 5.58 37.75
C GLN A 161 -6.55 6.09 38.81
N VAL A 162 -6.72 5.31 39.86
CA VAL A 162 -7.14 5.85 41.16
C VAL A 162 -5.89 6.31 41.90
N GLU A 163 -5.62 7.62 41.82
CA GLU A 163 -4.84 8.33 42.83
C GLU A 163 -5.47 8.12 44.21
N ASP A 164 -4.64 7.87 45.23
CA ASP A 164 -4.96 8.28 46.61
C ASP A 164 -3.71 8.92 47.24
N PRO A 165 -3.80 10.15 47.79
CA PRO A 165 -2.68 10.91 48.35
C PRO A 165 -2.52 10.71 49.87
N GLU A 166 -1.47 11.34 50.41
CA GLU A 166 -1.13 11.56 51.85
C GLU A 166 -0.31 10.43 52.52
N ALA A 167 1.02 10.58 52.65
CA ALA A 167 1.78 11.35 53.66
C ALA A 167 2.00 10.61 55.00
N GLY A 168 3.26 10.38 55.36
CA GLY A 168 3.66 9.82 56.67
C GLY A 168 5.16 9.60 56.80
N ASP A 169 5.77 10.38 57.69
CA ASP A 169 7.18 10.66 57.96
C ASP A 169 8.03 9.50 58.56
N ASP A 170 9.35 9.67 58.43
CA ASP A 170 10.39 9.45 59.47
C ASP A 170 11.44 8.29 59.38
N VAL A 171 12.69 8.76 59.57
CA VAL A 171 14.03 8.19 59.85
C VAL A 171 14.59 6.93 59.16
N GLY A 172 15.73 7.15 58.48
CA GLY A 172 17.04 6.84 59.08
C GLY A 172 17.86 5.69 58.50
N GLY A 173 19.08 6.00 58.04
CA GLY A 173 20.18 5.04 57.95
C GLY A 173 21.02 5.11 56.68
N ALA A 174 22.10 5.88 56.72
CA ALA A 174 23.17 5.82 55.73
C ALA A 174 24.11 4.63 56.05
N GLU A 175 24.44 3.80 55.05
CA GLU A 175 25.76 3.16 54.99
C GLU A 175 26.14 2.80 53.54
N LEU A 176 27.39 3.12 53.21
CA LEU A 176 28.12 2.80 51.99
C LEU A 176 28.60 1.35 52.05
N THR A 177 28.67 0.64 50.93
CA THR A 177 29.87 -0.18 50.60
C THR A 177 29.88 -0.57 49.13
N ASP A 178 31.10 -0.49 48.59
CA ASP A 178 31.57 -0.76 47.23
C ASP A 178 31.37 -2.22 46.76
N GLU A 179 31.31 -2.43 45.44
CA GLU A 179 32.40 -3.05 44.65
C GLU A 179 31.88 -3.50 43.26
N GLU A 180 32.30 -2.80 42.21
CA GLU A 180 32.52 -3.42 40.91
C GLU A 180 33.82 -4.25 40.98
N PRO A 181 33.90 -5.38 40.24
CA PRO A 181 34.93 -5.38 39.22
C PRO A 181 34.51 -6.06 37.90
N PHE A 182 34.67 -5.27 36.85
CA PHE A 182 35.11 -5.65 35.51
C PHE A 182 36.01 -6.91 35.46
N ARG A 183 35.67 -7.91 34.63
CA ARG A 183 36.66 -8.85 34.05
C ARG A 183 36.35 -9.21 32.58
N GLU A 184 37.33 -8.81 31.78
CA GLU A 184 37.74 -9.15 30.42
C GLU A 184 37.97 -10.65 30.17
N ALA A 185 37.69 -11.14 28.95
CA ALA A 185 38.61 -11.96 28.14
C ALA A 185 37.97 -12.37 26.79
N ALA A 186 38.70 -12.10 25.72
CA ALA A 186 38.52 -12.59 24.37
C ALA A 186 39.06 -14.03 24.22
N GLU A 187 38.55 -14.76 23.23
CA GLU A 187 39.34 -15.25 22.08
C GLU A 187 38.42 -15.57 20.89
#